data_AF-A0A1C5FXG2-F1
#
_entry.id   AF-A0A1C5FXG2-F1
#
_cell.length_a   1.000
_cell.length_b   1.000
_cell.length_c   1.000
_cell.angle_alpha   90.00
_cell.angle_beta   90.00
_cell.angle_gamma   90.00
#
_symmetry.space_group_name_H-M   'P 1'
#
loop_
_entity.id
_entity.type
_entity.pdbx_description
1 polymer ?
#
loop_
_entity_poly.entity_id
_entity_poly.type
_entity_poly.pdbx_seq_one_letter_code
_entity_poly.pdbx_strand_id
1 'polypeptide(L)'
;MALSEDEGRRRAEKARQVGLFRYSLVQDLLDNGLTTRERGRLARELAEKEHTDPFGRQVKVSRGTIDRWTRDYRGGGFAALVPEPRKAVPRTPPEVLELAAALRLHSFARPSA
;
A
#
# COMPACT_ATOMS: atom_id res chain seq x y z
N MET A 1 22.39 8.22 19.15
CA MET A 1 22.38 6.82 18.67
C MET A 1 21.11 6.06 19.09
N ALA A 2 20.61 6.14 20.33
CA ALA A 2 19.40 5.42 20.75
C ALA A 2 18.09 5.81 20.02
N LEU A 3 17.89 7.11 19.72
CA LEU A 3 16.69 7.60 19.01
C LEU A 3 16.56 7.05 17.59
N SER A 4 17.68 6.92 16.87
CA SER A 4 17.71 6.40 15.49
C SER A 4 17.39 4.90 15.41
N GLU A 5 17.77 4.13 16.43
CA GLU A 5 17.48 2.69 16.49
C GLU A 5 16.00 2.42 16.77
N ASP A 6 15.42 3.19 17.69
CA ASP A 6 14.01 3.10 18.06
C ASP A 6 13.08 3.50 16.89
N GLU A 7 13.42 4.56 16.15
CA GLU A 7 12.75 4.89 14.89
C GLU A 7 12.86 3.78 13.84
N GLY A 8 14.02 3.12 13.77
CA GLY A 8 14.25 1.95 12.92
C GLY A 8 13.29 0.81 13.25
N ARG A 9 13.14 0.48 14.53
CA ARG A 9 12.21 -0.56 15.01
C ARG A 9 10.76 -0.21 14.70
N ARG A 10 10.33 1.04 14.95
CA ARG A 10 8.97 1.50 14.63
C ARG A 10 8.67 1.42 13.14
N ARG A 11 9.63 1.78 12.27
CA ARG A 11 9.48 1.66 10.82
C ARG A 11 9.37 0.21 10.38
N ALA A 12 10.19 -0.68 10.93
CA ALA A 12 10.13 -2.10 10.63
C ALA A 12 8.79 -2.72 11.07
N GLU A 13 8.25 -2.33 12.22
CA GLU A 13 6.94 -2.77 12.69
C GLU A 13 5.82 -2.31 11.77
N LYS A 14 5.81 -1.02 11.39
CA LYS A 14 4.86 -0.49 10.40
C LYS A 14 4.95 -1.24 9.06
N ALA A 15 6.16 -1.54 8.60
CA ALA A 15 6.35 -2.31 7.38
C ALA A 15 5.77 -3.73 7.50
N ARG A 16 5.99 -4.42 8.63
CA ARG A 16 5.40 -5.73 8.90
C ARG A 16 3.87 -5.69 8.88
N GLN A 17 3.26 -4.70 9.54
CA GLN A 17 1.80 -4.53 9.55
C GLN A 17 1.25 -4.35 8.12
N VAL A 18 1.92 -3.54 7.30
CA VAL A 18 1.56 -3.40 5.88
C VAL A 18 1.73 -4.71 5.11
N GLY A 19 2.77 -5.48 5.39
CA GLY A 19 2.96 -6.82 4.81
C GLY A 19 1.81 -7.77 5.16
N LEU A 20 1.38 -7.79 6.43
CA LEU A 20 0.25 -8.60 6.90
C LEU A 20 -1.06 -8.21 6.22
N PHE A 21 -1.30 -6.91 6.05
CA PHE A 21 -2.45 -6.41 5.31
C PHE A 21 -2.45 -6.84 3.85
N ARG A 22 -1.30 -6.72 3.17
CA ARG A 22 -1.18 -7.20 1.79
C ARG A 22 -1.42 -8.68 1.68
N TYR A 23 -0.89 -9.45 2.63
CA TYR A 23 -1.09 -10.89 2.71
C TYR A 23 -2.57 -11.23 2.91
N SER A 24 -3.27 -10.55 3.81
CA SER A 24 -4.69 -10.84 4.06
C SER A 24 -5.57 -10.63 2.83
N LEU A 25 -5.18 -9.72 1.93
CA LEU A 25 -5.85 -9.48 0.66
C LEU A 25 -5.54 -10.52 -0.41
N VAL A 26 -4.34 -11.10 -0.43
CA VAL A 26 -3.92 -12.03 -1.49
C VAL A 26 -4.01 -13.49 -1.08
N GLN A 27 -4.14 -13.83 0.20
CA GLN A 27 -4.13 -15.22 0.68
C GLN A 27 -5.15 -16.11 -0.06
N ASP A 28 -6.35 -15.59 -0.31
CA ASP A 28 -7.41 -16.31 -1.04
C ASP A 28 -7.03 -16.57 -2.51
N LEU A 29 -6.20 -15.70 -3.11
CA LEU A 29 -5.72 -15.84 -4.50
C LEU A 29 -4.53 -16.80 -4.62
N LEU A 30 -3.92 -17.18 -3.50
CA LEU A 30 -2.78 -18.08 -3.46
C LEU A 30 -3.18 -19.55 -3.53
N ASP A 31 -4.46 -19.88 -3.40
CA ASP A 31 -4.94 -21.25 -3.53
C ASP A 31 -4.56 -21.85 -4.90
N ASN A 32 -3.86 -22.97 -4.85
CA ASN A 32 -3.39 -23.72 -6.01
C ASN A 32 -4.54 -24.44 -6.73
N GLY A 33 -5.67 -24.66 -6.06
CA GLY A 33 -6.89 -25.21 -6.65
C GLY A 33 -7.64 -24.23 -7.57
N LEU A 34 -7.37 -22.93 -7.45
CA LEU A 34 -8.06 -21.93 -8.26
C LEU A 34 -7.57 -21.90 -9.71
N THR A 35 -8.51 -21.95 -10.63
CA THR A 35 -8.24 -21.66 -12.04
C THR A 35 -7.89 -20.19 -12.26
N THR A 36 -7.24 -19.87 -13.38
CA THR A 36 -6.93 -18.49 -13.77
C THR A 36 -8.18 -17.60 -13.82
N ARG A 37 -9.33 -18.15 -14.22
CA ARG A 37 -10.60 -17.42 -14.31
C ARG A 37 -11.17 -17.10 -12.93
N GLU A 38 -11.11 -18.03 -11.99
CA GLU A 38 -11.58 -17.83 -10.61
C GLU A 38 -10.71 -16.81 -9.88
N ARG A 39 -9.38 -16.90 -10.00
CA ARG A 39 -8.47 -15.88 -9.46
C ARG A 39 -8.78 -14.49 -10.01
N GLY A 40 -9.02 -14.39 -11.33
CA GLY A 40 -9.37 -13.13 -11.96
C GLY A 40 -10.68 -12.53 -11.44
N ARG A 41 -11.67 -13.38 -11.12
CA ARG A 41 -12.93 -12.95 -10.51
C ARG A 41 -12.71 -12.46 -9.09
N LEU A 42 -12.04 -13.25 -8.25
CA LEU A 42 -11.74 -12.89 -6.86
C LEU A 42 -10.93 -11.59 -6.77
N ALA A 43 -9.92 -11.43 -7.63
CA ALA A 43 -9.12 -10.20 -7.66
C ALA A 43 -9.95 -8.96 -8.06
N ARG A 44 -10.97 -9.15 -8.92
CA ARG A 44 -11.91 -8.08 -9.28
C ARG A 44 -12.84 -7.74 -8.11
N GLU A 45 -13.40 -8.75 -7.45
CA GLU A 45 -14.26 -8.55 -6.27
C GLU A 45 -13.50 -7.84 -5.14
N LEU A 46 -12.26 -8.22 -4.90
CA LEU A 46 -11.38 -7.53 -3.94
C LEU A 46 -11.10 -6.08 -4.37
N ALA A 47 -10.90 -5.82 -5.66
CA ALA A 47 -10.64 -4.47 -6.15
C ALA A 47 -11.86 -3.55 -6.11
N GLU A 48 -13.07 -4.10 -6.11
CA GLU A 48 -14.32 -3.35 -6.00
C GLU A 48 -14.61 -2.93 -4.56
N LYS A 49 -14.13 -3.71 -3.57
CA LYS A 49 -14.30 -3.45 -2.12
C LYS A 49 -13.33 -2.40 -1.58
N GLU A 50 -13.77 -1.72 -0.53
CA GLU A 50 -12.90 -0.92 0.34
C GLU A 50 -12.31 -1.81 1.44
N HIS A 51 -11.05 -1.56 1.78
CA HIS A 51 -10.30 -2.32 2.76
C HIS A 51 -9.81 -1.41 3.86
N THR A 52 -9.79 -1.92 5.08
CA THR A 52 -9.20 -1.20 6.21
C THR A 52 -7.72 -1.51 6.30
N ASP A 53 -6.88 -0.52 6.03
CA ASP A 53 -5.44 -0.58 6.24
C ASP A 53 -5.11 -0.71 7.74
N PRO A 54 -3.99 -1.33 8.14
CA PRO A 54 -3.54 -1.48 9.54
C PRO A 54 -3.50 -0.19 10.35
N PHE A 55 -3.47 0.98 9.71
CA PHE A 55 -3.54 2.29 10.38
C PHE A 55 -4.96 2.87 10.45
N GLY A 56 -6.00 2.07 10.18
CA GLY A 56 -7.41 2.44 10.29
C GLY A 56 -7.98 3.25 9.11
N ARG A 57 -7.24 3.37 8.01
CA ARG A 57 -7.69 4.11 6.83
C ARG A 57 -8.43 3.20 5.87
N GLN A 58 -9.54 3.68 5.29
CA GLN A 58 -10.18 3.00 4.17
C GLN A 58 -9.36 3.22 2.90
N VAL A 59 -8.97 2.12 2.25
CA VAL A 59 -8.18 2.13 1.03
C VAL A 59 -8.83 1.24 -0.02
N LYS A 60 -8.90 1.74 -1.25
CA LYS A 60 -9.29 0.95 -2.41
C LYS A 60 -8.04 0.51 -3.16
N VAL A 61 -7.85 -0.81 -3.27
CA VAL A 61 -6.68 -1.38 -3.94
C VAL A 61 -7.06 -1.81 -5.34
N SER A 62 -6.32 -1.35 -6.36
CA SER A 62 -6.60 -1.73 -7.74
C SER A 62 -6.29 -3.20 -7.99
N ARG A 63 -7.01 -3.83 -8.93
CA ARG A 63 -6.75 -5.21 -9.37
C ARG A 63 -5.28 -5.42 -9.75
N GLY A 64 -4.68 -4.49 -10.50
CA GLY A 64 -3.27 -4.60 -10.90
C GLY A 64 -2.30 -4.63 -9.71
N THR A 65 -2.66 -4.00 -8.59
CA THR A 65 -1.86 -4.04 -7.36
C THR A 65 -1.99 -5.39 -6.65
N ILE A 66 -3.21 -5.93 -6.58
CA ILE A 66 -3.50 -7.26 -6.03
C ILE A 66 -2.77 -8.35 -6.84
N ASP A 67 -2.85 -8.29 -8.17
CA ASP A 67 -2.17 -9.20 -9.08
C ASP A 67 -0.64 -9.12 -8.90
N ARG A 68 -0.08 -7.91 -8.72
CA ARG A 68 1.34 -7.72 -8.45
C ARG A 68 1.75 -8.37 -7.13
N TRP A 69 1.05 -8.10 -6.04
CA TRP A 69 1.35 -8.70 -4.73
C TRP A 69 1.26 -10.23 -4.75
N THR A 70 0.31 -10.78 -5.52
CA THR A 70 0.20 -12.23 -5.70
C THR A 70 1.44 -12.82 -6.38
N ARG A 71 1.97 -12.13 -7.40
CA ARG A 71 3.23 -12.51 -8.07
C ARG A 71 4.44 -12.36 -7.15
N ASP A 72 4.53 -11.24 -6.45
CA ASP A 72 5.62 -10.95 -5.50
C ASP A 72 5.69 -12.05 -4.42
N TYR A 73 4.53 -12.43 -3.86
CA TYR A 73 4.46 -13.51 -2.86
C TYR A 73 4.87 -14.87 -3.44
N ARG A 74 4.47 -15.21 -4.67
CA ARG A 74 4.89 -16.47 -5.29
C ARG A 74 6.38 -16.52 -5.57
N GLY A 75 7.01 -15.38 -5.85
CA GLY A 75 8.44 -15.28 -6.13
C GLY A 75 9.33 -15.17 -4.88
N GLY A 76 8.85 -14.50 -3.82
CA GLY A 76 9.68 -14.15 -2.66
C GLY A 76 8.98 -14.28 -1.30
N GLY A 77 7.82 -14.94 -1.25
CA GLY A 77 7.05 -15.19 -0.04
C GLY A 77 6.57 -13.91 0.65
N PHE A 78 6.36 -14.00 1.97
CA PHE A 78 5.87 -12.86 2.75
C PHE A 78 6.85 -11.68 2.77
N ALA A 79 8.16 -11.93 2.75
CA ALA A 79 9.17 -10.89 2.74
C ALA A 79 9.01 -9.94 1.54
N ALA A 80 8.59 -10.45 0.39
CA ALA A 80 8.31 -9.64 -0.80
C ALA A 80 7.07 -8.75 -0.66
N LEU A 81 6.15 -9.08 0.25
CA LEU A 81 4.98 -8.23 0.56
C LEU A 81 5.33 -7.11 1.55
N VAL A 82 6.34 -7.29 2.39
CA VAL A 82 6.78 -6.27 3.34
C VAL A 82 7.44 -5.13 2.57
N PRO A 83 6.95 -3.88 2.64
CA PRO A 83 7.60 -2.76 1.99
C PRO A 83 9.00 -2.57 2.58
N GLU A 84 10.01 -2.80 1.76
CA GLU A 84 11.38 -2.55 2.14
C GLU A 84 11.55 -1.04 2.39
N PRO A 85 12.29 -0.63 3.44
CA PRO A 85 12.58 0.77 3.69
C PRO A 85 13.28 1.35 2.45
N ARG A 86 12.56 2.15 1.67
CA ARG A 86 13.11 2.79 0.48
C ARG A 86 14.35 3.57 0.92
N LYS A 87 15.52 3.25 0.35
CA LYS A 87 16.68 4.15 0.33
C LYS A 87 16.36 5.32 -0.60
N ALA A 88 15.36 6.13 -0.26
CA ALA A 88 15.07 7.35 -0.97
C ALA A 88 16.13 8.37 -0.54
N VAL A 89 17.12 8.60 -1.40
CA VAL A 89 17.88 9.86 -1.34
C VAL A 89 16.86 10.95 -1.69
N PRO A 90 16.53 11.88 -0.77
CA PRO A 90 15.51 12.88 -1.03
C PRO A 90 15.99 13.81 -2.14
N ARG A 91 15.39 13.72 -3.33
CA ARG A 91 15.61 14.68 -4.42
C ARG A 91 14.49 15.71 -4.48
N THR A 92 14.26 16.40 -3.37
CA THR A 92 13.50 17.66 -3.37
C THR A 92 13.93 18.52 -2.18
N PRO A 93 14.46 19.74 -2.40
CA PRO A 93 14.77 20.69 -1.34
C PRO A 93 13.50 21.03 -0.53
N PRO A 94 13.63 21.23 0.80
CA PRO A 94 12.49 21.45 1.71
C PRO A 94 11.65 22.69 1.39
N GLU A 95 12.21 23.63 0.63
CA GLU A 95 11.56 24.88 0.22
C GLU A 95 10.35 24.67 -0.72
N VAL A 96 10.27 23.52 -1.42
CA VAL A 96 9.17 23.22 -2.38
C VAL A 96 7.93 22.64 -1.68
N LEU A 97 8.04 22.15 -0.45
CA LEU A 97 6.92 21.55 0.30
C LEU A 97 5.99 22.59 0.93
N GLU A 98 6.51 23.76 1.31
CA GLU A 98 5.72 24.89 1.84
C GLU A 98 4.82 25.53 0.77
N LEU A 99 5.28 25.60 -0.49
CA LEU A 99 4.49 26.17 -1.60
C LEU A 99 3.33 25.26 -2.04
N ALA A 100 3.48 23.94 -1.90
CA ALA A 100 2.44 22.97 -2.27
C ALA A 100 1.27 22.93 -1.27
N ALA A 101 1.49 23.33 -0.01
CA ALA A 101 0.44 23.46 0.99
C ALA A 101 -0.46 24.70 0.72
N ALA A 102 0.11 25.78 0.19
CA ALA A 102 -0.63 27.03 -0.06
C ALA A 102 -1.60 26.96 -1.26
N LEU A 103 -1.35 26.11 -2.26
CA LEU A 103 -2.19 26.02 -3.47
C LEU A 103 -3.39 25.05 -3.33
N ARG A 104 -3.40 24.16 -2.33
CA ARG A 104 -4.50 23.20 -2.15
C ARG A 104 -5.70 23.77 -1.40
N LEU A 105 -5.57 24.96 -0.81
CA LEU A 105 -6.62 25.62 -0.03
C LEU A 105 -7.54 26.55 -0.86
N HIS A 106 -7.24 26.81 -2.13
CA HIS A 106 -7.95 27.81 -2.95
C HIS A 106 -8.81 27.28 -4.10
N SER A 107 -8.98 25.96 -4.26
CA SER A 107 -9.79 25.43 -5.38
C SER A 107 -10.81 24.36 -4.97
N PHE A 108 -11.41 24.54 -3.78
CA PHE A 108 -12.61 23.79 -3.37
C PHE A 108 -13.81 24.74 -3.20
N ALA A 109 -14.10 25.55 -4.23
CA ALA A 109 -15.36 26.30 -4.35
C ALA A 109 -16.05 25.92 -5.68
N ARG A 110 -17.30 25.51 -5.54
CA ARG A 110 -18.17 24.74 -6.43
C ARG A 110 -18.68 25.55 -7.65
N PRO A 111 -18.99 24.93 -8.80
CA PRO A 111 -19.82 25.55 -9.84
C PRO A 111 -21.30 25.30 -9.55
N SER A 112 -22.13 26.35 -9.45
CA SER A 112 -23.57 26.37 -9.77
C SER A 112 -24.24 27.66 -9.29
N ALA A 113 -24.56 28.55 -10.23
CA ALA A 113 -25.85 29.21 -10.46
C ALA A 113 -25.63 30.44 -11.35
#